data_AF-A0A8A3S3J6-F1
#
_entry.id   AF-A0A8A3S3J6-F1
#
_cell.length_a   1.000
_cell.length_b   1.000
_cell.length_c   1.000
_cell.angle_alpha   90.00
_cell.angle_beta   90.00
_cell.angle_gamma   90.00
#
_symmetry.space_group_name_H-M   'P 1'
#
loop_
_entity.id
_entity.type
_entity.pdbx_description
1 polymer ?
#
loop_
_entity_poly.entity_id
_entity_poly.type
_entity_poly.pdbx_seq_one_letter_code
_entity_poly.pdbx_strand_id
1 'polypeptide(L)'
;MRLRFLDRFFHLSSPENPRQAPAPGPAMWEEVLAPARGESGTALSLEDVEEICAEMKDAETKRALLAVVGRGVSTFQVTDLRAMMENFRRKTEDLEPGYRRRLLPKVEEQVMGTYHDLVLTCQGKKDLDDGPVDASLPAYAEMVAAACRARVAAGKEPDLLFLKYLLAAYTMYVRGRPAHPVGTPFPGGLEVYAEGEAYYCPVREKEGDVPFSLCPYCPARQDTGARALHREGEVERIGKLGVIEESRRNYHG
;
A
#
# COMPACT_ATOMS: atom_id res chain seq x y z
N MET A 1 -42.19 49.78 -25.90
CA MET A 1 -41.77 48.44 -26.35
C MET A 1 -40.44 48.13 -25.69
N ARG A 2 -40.38 47.07 -24.87
CA ARG A 2 -39.37 46.81 -23.83
C ARG A 2 -38.01 46.33 -24.38
N LEU A 3 -36.97 46.63 -23.60
CA LEU A 3 -35.55 46.23 -23.69
C LEU A 3 -35.31 44.71 -23.89
N ARG A 4 -34.26 44.36 -24.65
CA ARG A 4 -33.47 43.11 -24.60
C ARG A 4 -32.00 43.55 -24.62
N PHE A 5 -31.28 43.63 -23.50
CA PHE A 5 -30.73 42.58 -22.63
C PHE A 5 -29.79 41.61 -23.36
N LEU A 6 -28.54 41.66 -22.87
CA LEU A 6 -27.42 40.74 -23.01
C LEU A 6 -27.80 39.30 -23.36
N ASP A 7 -27.10 38.72 -24.34
CA ASP A 7 -26.55 37.36 -24.29
C ASP A 7 -25.76 37.08 -25.58
N ARG A 8 -24.47 37.37 -25.55
CA ARG A 8 -23.52 36.84 -26.53
C ARG A 8 -22.78 35.69 -25.86
N PHE A 9 -23.38 34.52 -25.99
CA PHE A 9 -22.88 33.23 -25.52
C PHE A 9 -21.44 33.01 -26.02
N PHE A 10 -20.53 32.87 -25.05
CA PHE A 10 -19.24 32.22 -25.23
C PHE A 10 -19.50 30.77 -25.65
N HIS A 11 -19.40 30.47 -26.95
CA HIS A 11 -19.10 29.11 -27.41
C HIS A 11 -17.59 28.90 -27.33
N LEU A 12 -17.11 28.54 -26.14
CA LEU A 12 -15.85 27.84 -25.99
C LEU A 12 -16.19 26.37 -25.79
N SER A 13 -15.92 25.58 -26.83
CA SER A 13 -15.88 24.13 -26.78
C SER A 13 -14.98 23.69 -25.62
N SER A 14 -15.54 22.94 -24.68
CA SER A 14 -14.77 22.29 -23.62
C SER A 14 -13.64 21.47 -24.23
N PRO A 15 -12.38 21.58 -23.75
CA PRO A 15 -11.37 20.60 -24.09
C PRO A 15 -11.78 19.27 -23.46
N GLU A 16 -11.82 18.25 -24.31
CA GLU A 16 -12.12 16.88 -23.95
C GLU A 16 -11.26 16.42 -22.77
N ASN A 17 -11.93 15.90 -21.76
CA ASN A 17 -11.35 15.29 -20.56
C ASN A 17 -10.33 14.22 -20.98
N PRO A 18 -9.02 14.35 -20.66
CA PRO A 18 -8.05 13.31 -20.96
C PRO A 18 -8.40 12.08 -20.12
N ARG A 19 -8.98 11.09 -20.81
CA ARG A 19 -9.31 9.72 -20.38
C ARG A 19 -8.64 9.36 -19.04
N GLN A 20 -9.43 9.39 -17.96
CA GLN A 20 -9.07 8.74 -16.70
C GLN A 20 -8.69 7.29 -17.02
N ALA A 21 -7.43 6.94 -16.80
CA ALA A 21 -7.02 5.55 -16.82
C ALA A 21 -7.85 4.80 -15.76
N PRO A 22 -8.43 3.62 -16.08
CA PRO A 22 -9.22 2.88 -15.12
C PRO A 22 -8.36 2.59 -13.88
N ALA A 23 -8.97 2.75 -12.71
CA ALA A 23 -8.35 2.37 -11.45
C ALA A 23 -7.99 0.87 -11.49
N PRO A 24 -6.84 0.47 -10.94
CA PRO A 24 -6.46 -0.95 -10.89
C PRO A 24 -7.54 -1.85 -10.30
N GLY A 25 -8.13 -2.80 -11.00
CA GLY A 25 -9.08 -3.75 -10.37
C GLY A 25 -8.41 -4.75 -9.40
N PRO A 26 -9.18 -5.54 -8.64
CA PRO A 26 -8.68 -6.63 -7.77
C PRO A 26 -7.73 -7.62 -8.45
N ALA A 27 -7.91 -7.85 -9.76
CA ALA A 27 -7.05 -8.69 -10.60
C ALA A 27 -5.59 -8.19 -10.71
N MET A 28 -5.33 -6.89 -10.50
CA MET A 28 -3.96 -6.36 -10.46
C MET A 28 -3.17 -7.01 -9.32
N TRP A 29 -3.77 -7.11 -8.13
CA TRP A 29 -3.06 -7.55 -6.92
C TRP A 29 -2.79 -9.06 -6.91
N GLU A 30 -3.66 -9.86 -7.52
CA GLU A 30 -3.48 -11.32 -7.54
C GLU A 30 -2.22 -11.75 -8.30
N GLU A 31 -1.91 -11.07 -9.40
CA GLU A 31 -0.74 -11.35 -10.24
C GLU A 31 0.55 -10.67 -9.74
N VAL A 32 0.46 -9.53 -9.04
CA VAL A 32 1.60 -8.96 -8.29
C VAL A 32 2.17 -10.00 -7.32
N LEU A 33 1.29 -10.80 -6.73
CA LEU A 33 1.59 -11.82 -5.73
C LEU A 33 1.83 -13.21 -6.33
N ALA A 34 1.89 -13.35 -7.66
CA ALA A 34 2.18 -14.62 -8.30
C ALA A 34 3.67 -14.98 -8.13
N PRO A 35 4.02 -16.24 -7.84
CA PRO A 35 5.41 -16.64 -7.64
C PRO A 35 6.28 -16.36 -8.87
N ALA A 36 7.58 -16.22 -8.67
CA ALA A 36 8.55 -16.14 -9.76
C ALA A 36 8.42 -17.39 -10.64
N ARG A 37 8.38 -17.23 -11.97
CA ARG A 37 8.49 -18.38 -12.88
C ARG A 37 9.91 -18.90 -12.85
N GLY A 38 10.14 -19.98 -12.08
CA GLY A 38 11.41 -20.72 -12.07
C GLY A 38 12.10 -20.72 -10.71
N GLU A 39 12.39 -21.93 -10.23
CA GLU A 39 13.18 -22.31 -9.05
C GLU A 39 12.58 -21.89 -7.69
N SER A 40 11.64 -22.73 -7.23
CA SER A 40 11.14 -22.71 -5.86
C SER A 40 12.29 -22.96 -4.87
N GLY A 41 12.57 -21.97 -4.02
CA GLY A 41 12.95 -22.28 -2.65
C GLY A 41 11.87 -23.16 -2.01
N THR A 42 12.18 -23.82 -0.88
CA THR A 42 11.19 -24.60 -0.12
C THR A 42 9.88 -23.80 0.02
N ALA A 43 8.79 -24.33 -0.54
CA ALA A 43 7.48 -23.70 -0.49
C ALA A 43 7.08 -23.52 0.97
N LEU A 44 6.73 -22.29 1.35
CA LEU A 44 6.30 -21.99 2.71
C LEU A 44 4.97 -22.72 2.98
N SER A 45 4.92 -23.55 4.01
CA SER A 45 3.68 -24.25 4.35
C SER A 45 2.70 -23.31 5.05
N LEU A 46 1.41 -23.64 4.99
CA LEU A 46 0.39 -22.90 5.75
C LEU A 46 0.64 -23.00 7.26
N GLU A 47 1.21 -24.11 7.73
CA GLU A 47 1.58 -24.31 9.13
C GLU A 47 2.67 -23.31 9.55
N ASP A 48 3.71 -23.13 8.73
CA ASP A 48 4.76 -22.12 8.98
C ASP A 48 4.19 -20.70 9.05
N VAL A 49 3.24 -20.38 8.16
CA VAL A 49 2.56 -19.08 8.17
C VAL A 49 1.78 -18.88 9.47
N GLU A 50 1.01 -19.90 9.88
CA GLU A 50 0.17 -19.83 11.08
C GLU A 50 1.00 -19.75 12.36
N GLU A 51 2.12 -20.49 12.44
CA GLU A 51 3.08 -20.41 13.54
C GLU A 51 3.67 -19.01 13.66
N ILE A 52 4.20 -18.45 12.57
CA ILE A 52 4.77 -17.09 12.58
C ILE A 52 3.70 -16.06 12.96
N CYS A 53 2.46 -16.20 12.46
CA CYS A 53 1.38 -15.29 12.82
C CYS A 53 1.00 -15.39 14.31
N ALA A 54 1.00 -16.60 14.89
CA ALA A 54 0.77 -16.78 16.33
C ALA A 54 1.87 -16.12 17.16
N GLU A 55 3.14 -16.29 16.79
CA GLU A 55 4.26 -15.61 17.45
C GLU A 55 4.21 -14.09 17.30
N MET A 56 3.79 -13.58 16.13
CA MET A 56 3.60 -12.14 15.92
C MET A 56 2.53 -11.58 16.85
N LYS A 57 1.44 -12.32 17.07
CA LYS A 57 0.34 -11.93 17.94
C LYS A 57 0.78 -11.77 19.40
N ASP A 58 1.72 -12.60 19.85
CA ASP A 58 2.21 -12.61 21.22
C ASP A 58 3.39 -11.66 21.47
N ALA A 59 3.89 -10.97 20.42
CA ALA A 59 4.99 -10.03 20.56
C ALA A 59 4.54 -8.74 21.27
N GLU A 60 5.10 -8.46 22.45
CA GLU A 60 4.76 -7.24 23.22
C GLU A 60 5.65 -6.04 22.87
N THR A 61 6.87 -6.30 22.38
CA THR A 61 7.86 -5.25 22.07
C THR A 61 8.26 -5.25 20.61
N LYS A 62 8.68 -4.08 20.10
CA LYS A 62 9.19 -3.92 18.74
C LYS A 62 10.38 -4.85 18.47
N ARG A 63 11.25 -5.10 19.45
CA ARG A 63 12.34 -6.06 19.33
C ARG A 63 11.87 -7.51 19.24
N ALA A 64 10.87 -7.90 20.06
CA ALA A 64 10.29 -9.24 19.96
C ALA A 64 9.65 -9.45 18.58
N LEU A 65 8.88 -8.47 18.10
CA LEU A 65 8.27 -8.52 16.78
C LEU A 65 9.33 -8.55 15.65
N LEU A 66 10.39 -7.74 15.76
CA LEU A 66 11.50 -7.77 14.80
C LEU A 66 12.14 -9.15 14.70
N ALA A 67 12.30 -9.87 15.81
CA ALA A 67 12.86 -11.21 15.80
C ALA A 67 11.95 -12.20 15.05
N VAL A 68 10.64 -12.14 15.27
CA VAL A 68 9.65 -13.00 14.59
C VAL A 68 9.60 -12.67 13.09
N VAL A 69 9.42 -11.39 12.74
CA VAL A 69 9.34 -10.96 11.34
C VAL A 69 10.67 -11.20 10.61
N GLY A 70 11.81 -10.99 11.28
CA GLY A 70 13.13 -11.26 10.73
C GLY A 70 13.35 -12.73 10.39
N ARG A 71 12.90 -13.66 11.26
CA ARG A 71 12.90 -15.10 10.96
C ARG A 71 12.00 -15.41 9.77
N GLY A 72 10.77 -14.91 9.76
CA GLY A 72 9.85 -15.11 8.65
C GLY A 72 10.39 -14.59 7.31
N VAL A 73 11.03 -13.41 7.30
CA VAL A 73 11.62 -12.85 6.06
C VAL A 73 12.85 -13.62 5.61
N SER A 74 13.58 -14.27 6.54
CA SER A 74 14.80 -15.02 6.21
C SER A 74 14.56 -16.32 5.41
N THR A 75 13.31 -16.79 5.33
CA THR A 75 12.93 -17.93 4.47
C THR A 75 12.87 -17.53 2.99
N PHE A 76 12.77 -16.24 2.68
CA PHE A 76 12.67 -15.72 1.32
C PHE A 76 14.04 -15.29 0.78
N GLN A 77 14.19 -15.43 -0.54
CA GLN A 77 15.37 -15.02 -1.29
C GLN A 77 15.16 -13.62 -1.87
N VAL A 78 16.26 -12.95 -2.22
CA VAL A 78 16.21 -11.66 -2.94
C VAL A 78 15.49 -11.79 -4.30
N THR A 79 15.50 -12.98 -4.90
CA THR A 79 14.74 -13.29 -6.13
C THR A 79 13.24 -13.16 -5.95
N ASP A 80 12.70 -13.42 -4.76
CA ASP A 80 11.27 -13.26 -4.47
C ASP A 80 10.87 -11.78 -4.47
N LEU A 81 11.70 -10.93 -3.85
CA LEU A 81 11.51 -9.47 -3.89
C LEU A 81 11.60 -8.93 -5.34
N ARG A 82 12.53 -9.46 -6.14
CA ARG A 82 12.65 -9.11 -7.56
C ARG A 82 11.40 -9.54 -8.34
N ALA A 83 10.85 -10.71 -8.04
CA ALA A 83 9.62 -11.18 -8.66
C ALA A 83 8.43 -10.29 -8.31
N MET A 84 8.28 -9.87 -7.05
CA MET A 84 7.27 -8.88 -6.66
C MET A 84 7.39 -7.60 -7.49
N MET A 85 8.61 -7.08 -7.65
CA MET A 85 8.85 -5.86 -8.43
C MET A 85 8.58 -6.04 -9.93
N GLU A 86 8.96 -7.17 -10.51
CA GLU A 86 8.71 -7.47 -11.92
C GLU A 86 7.22 -7.64 -12.21
N ASN A 87 6.51 -8.37 -11.35
CA ASN A 87 5.06 -8.52 -11.46
C ASN A 87 4.36 -7.16 -11.36
N PHE A 88 4.78 -6.31 -10.44
CA PHE A 88 4.24 -4.96 -10.31
C PHE A 88 4.55 -4.09 -11.53
N ARG A 89 5.79 -4.12 -12.06
CA ARG A 89 6.18 -3.38 -13.27
C ARG A 89 5.37 -3.79 -14.49
N ARG A 90 5.14 -5.09 -14.68
CA ARG A 90 4.29 -5.61 -15.76
C ARG A 90 2.84 -5.15 -15.60
N LYS A 91 2.26 -5.27 -14.41
CA LYS A 91 0.86 -4.89 -14.19
C LYS A 91 0.56 -3.41 -14.27
N THR A 92 1.56 -2.59 -14.07
CA THR A 92 1.40 -1.14 -14.16
C THR A 92 1.76 -0.59 -15.54
N GLU A 93 2.02 -1.44 -16.54
CA GLU A 93 2.57 -1.01 -17.84
C GLU A 93 1.68 -0.04 -18.60
N ASP A 94 0.36 -0.24 -18.47
CA ASP A 94 -0.66 0.60 -19.11
C ASP A 94 -1.02 1.85 -18.29
N LEU A 95 -0.41 2.05 -17.12
CA LEU A 95 -0.66 3.27 -16.34
C LEU A 95 -0.08 4.49 -17.04
N GLU A 96 -0.71 5.65 -16.81
CA GLU A 96 -0.24 6.94 -17.31
C GLU A 96 1.27 7.11 -16.99
N PRO A 97 2.12 7.41 -17.99
CA PRO A 97 3.57 7.39 -17.82
C PRO A 97 4.10 8.27 -16.68
N GLY A 98 3.53 9.46 -16.46
CA GLY A 98 3.86 10.35 -15.36
C GLY A 98 3.56 9.75 -13.98
N TYR A 99 2.37 9.18 -13.81
CA TYR A 99 1.96 8.48 -12.61
C TYR A 99 2.84 7.25 -12.36
N ARG A 100 3.07 6.41 -13.38
CA ARG A 100 3.97 5.23 -13.32
C ARG A 100 5.38 5.61 -12.89
N ARG A 101 5.95 6.69 -13.46
CA ARG A 101 7.29 7.20 -13.09
C ARG A 101 7.39 7.60 -11.62
N ARG A 102 6.30 8.10 -11.01
CA ARG A 102 6.26 8.46 -9.58
C ARG A 102 5.99 7.25 -8.69
N LEU A 103 5.17 6.31 -9.14
CA LEU A 103 4.74 5.15 -8.35
C LEU A 103 5.84 4.10 -8.21
N LEU A 104 6.55 3.76 -9.29
CA LEU A 104 7.53 2.67 -9.28
C LEU A 104 8.65 2.85 -8.23
N PRO A 105 9.29 4.02 -8.09
CA PRO A 105 10.29 4.23 -7.04
C PRO A 105 9.73 4.05 -5.63
N LYS A 106 8.45 4.37 -5.40
CA LYS A 106 7.81 4.26 -4.10
C LYS A 106 7.49 2.80 -3.73
N VAL A 107 7.10 2.00 -4.71
CA VAL A 107 6.94 0.56 -4.51
C VAL A 107 8.29 -0.13 -4.35
N GLU A 108 9.32 0.31 -5.06
CA GLU A 108 10.69 -0.17 -4.85
C GLU A 108 11.21 0.15 -3.45
N GLU A 109 10.97 1.37 -2.96
CA GLU A 109 11.23 1.77 -1.57
C GLU A 109 10.46 0.88 -0.58
N GLN A 110 9.18 0.61 -0.84
CA GLN A 110 8.33 -0.24 0.00
C GLN A 110 8.80 -1.70 0.05
N VAL A 111 9.31 -2.26 -1.05
CA VAL A 111 9.71 -3.67 -1.13
C VAL A 111 11.18 -3.83 -0.77
N MET A 112 12.07 -3.29 -1.61
CA MET A 112 13.51 -3.47 -1.47
C MET A 112 14.08 -2.63 -0.34
N GLY A 113 13.62 -1.38 -0.21
CA GLY A 113 14.07 -0.48 0.84
C GLY A 113 13.72 -1.02 2.23
N THR A 114 12.48 -1.48 2.41
CA THR A 114 12.02 -2.11 3.65
C THR A 114 12.78 -3.38 3.99
N TYR A 115 13.00 -4.27 3.02
CA TYR A 115 13.79 -5.49 3.24
C TYR A 115 15.21 -5.16 3.71
N HIS A 116 15.87 -4.21 3.03
CA HIS A 116 17.21 -3.77 3.42
C HIS A 116 17.24 -3.15 4.83
N ASP A 117 16.26 -2.30 5.14
CA ASP A 117 16.09 -1.69 6.46
C ASP A 117 15.95 -2.75 7.56
N LEU A 118 15.10 -3.74 7.32
CA LEU A 118 14.87 -4.88 8.20
C LEU A 118 16.15 -5.65 8.45
N VAL A 119 16.86 -6.07 7.40
CA VAL A 119 18.10 -6.85 7.53
C VAL A 119 19.16 -6.08 8.32
N LEU A 120 19.34 -4.78 8.05
CA LEU A 120 20.28 -3.95 8.80
C LEU A 120 19.88 -3.82 10.28
N THR A 121 18.58 -3.73 10.56
CA THR A 121 18.07 -3.64 11.93
C THR A 121 18.27 -4.97 12.67
N CYS A 122 17.99 -6.12 12.03
CA CYS A 122 18.26 -7.45 12.59
C CYS A 122 19.75 -7.68 12.88
N GLN A 123 20.64 -7.09 12.07
CA GLN A 123 22.10 -7.15 12.28
C GLN A 123 22.62 -6.16 13.33
N GLY A 124 21.74 -5.36 13.96
CA GLY A 124 22.13 -4.32 14.90
C GLY A 124 22.90 -3.16 14.26
N LYS A 125 22.87 -3.02 12.93
CA LYS A 125 23.53 -1.94 12.17
C LYS A 125 22.66 -0.70 12.03
N LYS A 126 21.40 -0.78 12.47
CA LYS A 126 20.47 0.34 12.51
C LYS A 126 19.74 0.35 13.83
N ASP A 127 19.61 1.53 14.40
CA ASP A 127 18.95 1.72 15.67
C ASP A 127 17.49 1.28 15.60
N LEU A 128 17.08 0.61 16.68
CA LEU A 128 15.72 0.26 17.01
C LEU A 128 15.37 0.98 18.31
N ASP A 129 14.42 1.90 18.22
CA ASP A 129 13.69 2.39 19.38
C ASP A 129 12.81 1.26 19.89
N ASP A 130 13.28 0.55 20.92
CA ASP A 130 12.58 -0.60 21.48
C ASP A 130 11.53 -0.13 22.49
N GLY A 131 10.28 -0.46 22.20
CA GLY A 131 9.12 -0.04 22.95
C GLY A 131 7.96 -0.98 22.67
N PRO A 132 6.77 -0.70 23.23
CA PRO A 132 5.60 -1.52 22.98
C PRO A 132 5.22 -1.48 21.49
N VAL A 133 4.70 -2.59 20.99
CA VAL A 133 4.00 -2.61 19.70
C VAL A 133 2.59 -2.04 19.86
N ASP A 134 2.01 -1.57 18.75
CA ASP A 134 0.64 -1.10 18.73
C ASP A 134 -0.37 -2.23 19.02
N ALA A 135 -1.44 -1.92 19.75
CA ALA A 135 -2.43 -2.89 20.20
C ALA A 135 -3.22 -3.58 19.07
N SER A 136 -3.14 -3.07 17.84
CA SER A 136 -3.76 -3.70 16.66
C SER A 136 -2.98 -4.89 16.09
N LEU A 137 -1.75 -5.15 16.56
CA LEU A 137 -0.89 -6.23 16.04
C LEU A 137 -1.56 -7.63 16.07
N PRO A 138 -2.25 -8.07 17.14
CA PRO A 138 -2.99 -9.33 17.14
C PRO A 138 -4.00 -9.45 15.99
N ALA A 139 -4.80 -8.40 15.77
CA ALA A 139 -5.80 -8.38 14.71
C ALA A 139 -5.15 -8.35 13.32
N TYR A 140 -3.99 -7.71 13.19
CA TYR A 140 -3.20 -7.76 11.96
C TYR A 140 -2.70 -9.18 11.67
N ALA A 141 -2.09 -9.84 12.66
CA ALA A 141 -1.58 -11.21 12.50
C ALA A 141 -2.70 -12.21 12.13
N GLU A 142 -3.87 -12.08 12.76
CA GLU A 142 -5.06 -12.88 12.42
C GLU A 142 -5.52 -12.66 10.97
N MET A 143 -5.51 -11.39 10.51
CA MET A 143 -5.84 -11.04 9.13
C MET A 143 -4.84 -11.64 8.15
N VAL A 144 -3.54 -11.60 8.44
CA VAL A 144 -2.49 -12.19 7.60
C VAL A 144 -2.68 -13.70 7.46
N ALA A 145 -2.91 -14.41 8.57
CA ALA A 145 -3.16 -15.84 8.56
C ALA A 145 -4.42 -16.18 7.75
N ALA A 146 -5.51 -15.40 7.94
CA ALA A 146 -6.75 -15.58 7.18
C ALA A 146 -6.56 -15.33 5.67
N ALA A 147 -5.79 -14.32 5.29
CA ALA A 147 -5.47 -14.00 3.91
C ALA A 147 -4.69 -15.15 3.23
N CYS A 148 -3.71 -15.72 3.93
CA CYS A 148 -2.92 -16.85 3.42
C CYS A 148 -3.76 -18.13 3.33
N ARG A 149 -4.60 -18.43 4.32
CA ARG A 149 -5.58 -19.54 4.26
C ARG A 149 -6.49 -19.41 3.04
N ALA A 150 -7.07 -18.23 2.82
CA ALA A 150 -7.96 -17.98 1.68
C ALA A 150 -7.22 -18.16 0.34
N ARG A 151 -5.95 -17.75 0.27
CA ARG A 151 -5.11 -17.90 -0.93
C ARG A 151 -4.80 -19.36 -1.23
N VAL A 152 -4.42 -20.15 -0.23
CA VAL A 152 -4.18 -21.60 -0.35
C VAL A 152 -5.47 -22.33 -0.72
N ALA A 153 -6.61 -21.99 -0.11
CA ALA A 153 -7.91 -22.56 -0.45
C ALA A 153 -8.32 -22.28 -1.91
N ALA A 154 -7.85 -21.18 -2.49
CA ALA A 154 -8.02 -20.86 -3.91
C ALA A 154 -6.98 -21.54 -4.84
N GLY A 155 -6.16 -22.45 -4.32
CA GLY A 155 -5.14 -23.18 -5.09
C GLY A 155 -3.95 -22.31 -5.51
N LYS A 156 -3.63 -21.25 -4.75
CA LYS A 156 -2.54 -20.31 -5.03
C LYS A 156 -1.49 -20.34 -3.92
N GLU A 157 -0.23 -20.16 -4.29
CA GLU A 157 0.90 -20.09 -3.34
C GLU A 157 0.82 -18.85 -2.42
N PRO A 158 1.01 -18.99 -1.10
CA PRO A 158 0.92 -17.89 -0.14
C PRO A 158 2.19 -17.01 -0.08
N ASP A 159 3.32 -17.47 -0.61
CA ASP A 159 4.68 -16.96 -0.39
C ASP A 159 4.81 -15.44 -0.54
N LEU A 160 4.56 -14.89 -1.74
CA LEU A 160 4.72 -13.45 -1.97
C LEU A 160 3.66 -12.61 -1.24
N LEU A 161 2.48 -13.17 -0.98
CA LEU A 161 1.46 -12.51 -0.16
C LEU A 161 1.96 -12.39 1.28
N PHE A 162 2.51 -13.47 1.82
CA PHE A 162 3.03 -13.49 3.18
C PHE A 162 4.25 -12.58 3.33
N LEU A 163 5.19 -12.63 2.38
CA LEU A 163 6.34 -11.71 2.34
C LEU A 163 5.90 -10.25 2.35
N LYS A 164 4.90 -9.88 1.54
CA LYS A 164 4.32 -8.53 1.55
C LYS A 164 3.82 -8.14 2.96
N TYR A 165 3.13 -9.04 3.65
CA TYR A 165 2.63 -8.79 5.00
C TYR A 165 3.74 -8.72 6.05
N LEU A 166 4.81 -9.49 5.93
CA LEU A 166 5.95 -9.38 6.84
C LEU A 166 6.67 -8.03 6.69
N LEU A 167 6.90 -7.58 5.46
CA LEU A 167 7.48 -6.26 5.18
C LEU A 167 6.59 -5.12 5.72
N ALA A 168 5.27 -5.25 5.53
CA ALA A 168 4.31 -4.29 6.08
C ALA A 168 4.30 -4.31 7.62
N ALA A 169 4.40 -5.48 8.26
CA ALA A 169 4.46 -5.61 9.71
C ALA A 169 5.68 -4.88 10.28
N TYR A 170 6.85 -5.11 9.70
CA TYR A 170 8.07 -4.38 10.07
C TYR A 170 7.89 -2.87 9.91
N THR A 171 7.34 -2.43 8.77
CA THR A 171 7.15 -1.00 8.50
C THR A 171 6.20 -0.34 9.50
N MET A 172 5.04 -0.95 9.75
CA MET A 172 3.98 -0.36 10.57
C MET A 172 4.27 -0.49 12.06
N TYR A 173 4.63 -1.68 12.53
CA TYR A 173 4.70 -1.97 13.96
C TYR A 173 6.11 -1.83 14.53
N VAL A 174 7.15 -2.16 13.77
CA VAL A 174 8.55 -2.00 14.23
C VAL A 174 9.04 -0.58 13.98
N ARG A 175 8.78 -0.02 12.79
CA ARG A 175 9.25 1.33 12.42
C ARG A 175 8.25 2.45 12.70
N GLY A 176 6.98 2.14 12.99
CA GLY A 176 5.95 3.17 13.20
C GLY A 176 5.64 4.00 11.95
N ARG A 177 5.86 3.44 10.76
CA ARG A 177 5.75 4.13 9.46
C ARG A 177 4.54 3.64 8.68
N PRO A 178 4.00 4.44 7.75
CA PRO A 178 2.88 4.04 6.92
C PRO A 178 3.22 2.83 6.03
N ALA A 179 2.25 1.96 5.76
CA ALA A 179 2.41 0.81 4.88
C ALA A 179 2.90 1.20 3.47
N HIS A 180 2.48 2.37 2.98
CA HIS A 180 2.98 2.98 1.76
C HIS A 180 3.93 4.13 2.13
N PRO A 181 5.14 4.22 1.54
CA PRO A 181 6.09 5.27 1.86
C PRO A 181 5.56 6.69 1.61
N VAL A 182 6.12 7.67 2.31
CA VAL A 182 5.84 9.09 2.07
C VAL A 182 6.16 9.46 0.61
N GLY A 183 5.25 10.19 -0.02
CA GLY A 183 5.29 10.53 -1.44
C GLY A 183 4.68 9.47 -2.36
N THR A 184 4.14 8.36 -1.83
CA THR A 184 3.41 7.38 -2.65
C THR A 184 2.19 8.05 -3.26
N PRO A 185 2.11 8.14 -4.61
CA PRO A 185 0.97 8.78 -5.25
C PRO A 185 -0.24 7.86 -5.24
N PHE A 186 -1.42 8.45 -5.12
CA PHE A 186 -2.71 7.82 -5.36
C PHE A 186 -3.37 8.45 -6.59
N PRO A 187 -4.36 7.78 -7.22
CA PRO A 187 -5.19 8.38 -8.25
C PRO A 187 -5.71 9.76 -7.81
N GLY A 188 -5.92 10.68 -8.76
CA GLY A 188 -6.26 12.06 -8.42
C GLY A 188 -5.08 12.88 -7.89
N GLY A 189 -3.83 12.38 -7.90
CA GLY A 189 -2.66 13.20 -7.60
C GLY A 189 -2.50 13.60 -6.13
N LEU A 190 -3.21 12.93 -5.22
CA LEU A 190 -2.91 12.94 -3.79
C LEU A 190 -1.75 11.99 -3.50
N GLU A 191 -1.13 12.13 -2.33
CA GLU A 191 -0.01 11.29 -1.91
C GLU A 191 0.04 11.11 -0.40
N VAL A 192 0.72 10.07 0.05
CA VAL A 192 1.07 9.93 1.47
C VAL A 192 2.03 11.05 1.85
N TYR A 193 1.81 11.70 2.99
CA TYR A 193 2.74 12.72 3.48
C TYR A 193 2.96 12.62 5.00
N ALA A 194 4.02 13.28 5.46
CA ALA A 194 4.31 13.48 6.87
C ALA A 194 4.13 14.95 7.25
N GLU A 195 3.63 15.20 8.44
CA GLU A 195 3.52 16.53 9.05
C GLU A 195 3.80 16.41 10.56
N GLY A 196 4.90 17.02 11.00
CA GLY A 196 5.46 16.75 12.32
C GLY A 196 5.80 15.26 12.49
N GLU A 197 5.25 14.65 13.54
CA GLU A 197 5.43 13.23 13.85
C GLU A 197 4.31 12.33 13.26
N ALA A 198 3.31 12.92 12.59
CA ALA A 198 2.17 12.21 12.05
C ALA A 198 2.32 11.95 10.54
N TYR A 199 1.73 10.83 10.09
CA TYR A 199 1.58 10.48 8.68
C TYR A 199 0.13 10.55 8.26
N TYR A 200 -0.11 10.91 7.02
CA TYR A 200 -1.44 11.06 6.44
C TYR A 200 -1.54 10.29 5.13
N CYS A 201 -2.63 9.53 4.98
CA CYS A 201 -2.92 8.74 3.81
C CYS A 201 -4.28 9.15 3.24
N PRO A 202 -4.39 9.42 1.92
CA PRO A 202 -5.64 9.83 1.29
C PRO A 202 -6.77 8.80 1.35
N VAL A 203 -6.44 7.53 1.57
CA VAL A 203 -7.38 6.40 1.47
C VAL A 203 -7.44 5.54 2.75
N ARG A 204 -6.96 6.05 3.89
CA ARG A 204 -6.90 5.29 5.16
C ARG A 204 -8.24 4.73 5.61
N GLU A 205 -9.29 5.55 5.56
CA GLU A 205 -10.67 5.20 5.92
C GLU A 205 -11.51 4.90 4.67
N LYS A 206 -10.90 4.93 3.49
CA LYS A 206 -11.55 4.67 2.20
C LYS A 206 -11.31 3.25 1.69
N GLU A 207 -10.85 2.36 2.58
CA GLU A 207 -10.49 0.96 2.32
C GLU A 207 -11.63 0.13 1.69
N GLY A 208 -12.89 0.53 1.88
CA GLY A 208 -14.05 -0.15 1.29
C GLY A 208 -14.12 -1.62 1.70
N ASP A 209 -14.75 -2.45 0.87
CA ASP A 209 -14.84 -3.90 1.09
C ASP A 209 -13.61 -4.66 0.56
N VAL A 210 -12.41 -4.06 0.56
CA VAL A 210 -11.20 -4.74 0.09
C VAL A 210 -10.76 -5.77 1.13
N PRO A 211 -10.93 -7.09 0.87
CA PRO A 211 -10.59 -8.11 1.84
C PRO A 211 -9.08 -8.08 2.11
N PHE A 212 -8.71 -8.27 3.37
CA PHE A 212 -7.31 -8.34 3.80
C PHE A 212 -6.50 -7.06 3.49
N SER A 213 -7.15 -5.89 3.51
CA SER A 213 -6.45 -4.62 3.30
C SER A 213 -5.51 -4.29 4.48
N LEU A 214 -4.40 -3.59 4.18
CA LEU A 214 -3.48 -3.08 5.20
C LEU A 214 -4.01 -1.81 5.89
N CYS A 215 -5.00 -1.15 5.27
CA CYS A 215 -5.50 0.14 5.71
C CYS A 215 -5.91 0.15 7.19
N PRO A 216 -6.70 -0.80 7.73
CA PRO A 216 -7.17 -0.77 9.13
C PRO A 216 -6.05 -0.73 10.17
N TYR A 217 -4.87 -1.18 9.78
CA TYR A 217 -3.69 -1.38 10.62
C TYR A 217 -2.61 -0.31 10.41
N CYS A 218 -2.76 0.50 9.36
CA CYS A 218 -1.78 1.51 9.00
C CYS A 218 -1.78 2.65 10.04
N PRO A 219 -0.61 3.08 10.55
CA PRO A 219 -0.52 4.17 11.52
C PRO A 219 -0.79 5.56 10.91
N ALA A 220 -0.90 5.66 9.57
CA ALA A 220 -1.31 6.90 8.93
C ALA A 220 -2.76 7.24 9.28
N ARG A 221 -3.01 8.53 9.48
CA ARG A 221 -4.36 9.09 9.66
C ARG A 221 -5.01 9.32 8.30
N GLN A 222 -6.34 9.34 8.26
CA GLN A 222 -7.06 9.79 7.07
C GLN A 222 -6.71 11.26 6.79
N ASP A 223 -6.28 11.54 5.57
CA ASP A 223 -6.20 12.92 5.09
C ASP A 223 -7.63 13.45 4.90
N THR A 224 -8.01 14.44 5.70
CA THR A 224 -9.32 15.11 5.61
C THR A 224 -9.37 16.17 4.51
N GLY A 225 -8.29 16.31 3.73
CA GLY A 225 -8.15 17.38 2.75
C GLY A 225 -7.77 18.72 3.38
N ALA A 226 -7.51 18.78 4.69
CA ALA A 226 -7.12 20.03 5.37
C ALA A 226 -5.88 20.69 4.74
N ARG A 227 -4.96 19.89 4.20
CA ARG A 227 -3.79 20.42 3.46
C ARG A 227 -4.14 20.94 2.06
N ALA A 228 -5.28 20.56 1.49
CA ALA A 228 -5.83 21.16 0.28
C ALA A 228 -6.41 22.57 0.56
N LEU A 229 -6.90 22.82 1.78
CA LEU A 229 -7.49 24.10 2.19
C LEU A 229 -6.46 25.21 2.56
N HIS A 230 -5.20 24.83 2.79
CA HIS A 230 -4.18 25.76 3.34
C HIS A 230 -2.94 25.97 2.45
N ARG A 231 -2.97 25.53 1.19
CA ARG A 231 -1.89 25.78 0.21
C ARG A 231 -2.47 26.20 -1.14
N GLU A 232 -1.73 27.00 -1.91
CA GLU A 232 -2.10 27.38 -3.28
C GLU A 232 -2.49 26.15 -4.14
N GLY A 233 -3.57 26.27 -4.92
CA GLY A 233 -4.13 25.18 -5.74
C GLY A 233 -5.31 24.40 -5.10
N GLU A 234 -5.99 24.98 -4.12
CA GLU A 234 -7.13 24.39 -3.39
C GLU A 234 -8.24 23.82 -4.30
N VAL A 235 -8.70 24.60 -5.29
CA VAL A 235 -9.78 24.21 -6.21
C VAL A 235 -9.39 22.96 -7.03
N GLU A 236 -8.14 22.87 -7.45
CA GLU A 236 -7.63 21.72 -8.21
C GLU A 236 -7.60 20.46 -7.33
N ARG A 237 -7.29 20.60 -6.03
CA ARG A 237 -7.20 19.48 -5.08
C ARG A 237 -8.55 19.00 -4.56
N ILE A 238 -9.53 19.89 -4.39
CA ILE A 238 -10.91 19.50 -4.11
C ILE A 238 -11.50 18.74 -5.31
N GLY A 239 -11.24 19.20 -6.54
CA GLY A 239 -11.58 18.44 -7.75
C GLY A 239 -10.94 17.04 -7.76
N LYS A 240 -9.68 16.94 -7.34
CA LYS A 240 -8.94 15.67 -7.22
C LYS A 240 -9.49 14.71 -6.15
N LEU A 241 -10.00 15.22 -5.02
CA LEU A 241 -10.71 14.40 -4.03
C LEU A 241 -11.96 13.75 -4.64
N GLY A 242 -12.71 14.49 -5.46
CA GLY A 242 -13.83 13.96 -6.24
C GLY A 242 -13.41 12.87 -7.24
N VAL A 243 -12.27 13.06 -7.91
CA VAL A 243 -11.69 12.05 -8.84
C VAL A 243 -11.31 10.76 -8.11
N ILE A 244 -10.86 10.82 -6.85
CA ILE A 244 -10.60 9.61 -6.05
C ILE A 244 -11.90 8.88 -5.72
N GLU A 245 -12.95 9.60 -5.35
CA GLU A 245 -14.27 9.00 -5.06
C GLU A 245 -14.91 8.38 -6.31
N GLU A 246 -14.72 9.01 -7.47
CA GLU A 246 -15.12 8.47 -8.77
C GLU A 246 -14.28 7.25 -9.17
N SER A 247 -12.95 7.35 -9.11
CA SER A 247 -12.02 6.23 -9.33
C SER A 247 -12.32 5.05 -8.42
N ARG A 248 -12.77 5.29 -7.17
CA ARG A 248 -13.19 4.25 -6.23
C ARG A 248 -14.53 3.64 -6.63
N ARG A 249 -15.54 4.44 -6.98
CA ARG A 249 -16.80 3.91 -7.51
C ARG A 249 -16.56 3.02 -8.74
N ASN A 250 -15.64 3.42 -9.62
CA ASN A 250 -15.26 2.66 -10.80
C ASN A 250 -14.37 1.44 -10.48
N TYR A 251 -13.72 1.39 -9.31
CA TYR A 251 -12.95 0.25 -8.81
C TYR A 251 -13.87 -0.92 -8.41
N HIS A 252 -15.06 -0.61 -7.90
CA HIS A 252 -16.04 -1.57 -7.37
C HIS A 252 -17.15 -1.92 -8.37
N GLY A 253 -16.82 -1.97 -9.67
CA GLY A 253 -17.77 -2.24 -10.76
C GLY A 253 -18.79 -3.33 -10.45
#